data_AF-A0A840W2E7-F1
#
_entry.id   AF-A0A840W2E7-F1
#
_cell.length_a   1.000
_cell.length_b   1.000
_cell.length_c   1.000
_cell.angle_alpha   90.00
_cell.angle_beta   90.00
_cell.angle_gamma   90.00
#
_symmetry.space_group_name_H-M   'P 1'
#
loop_
_entity.id
_entity.type
_entity.pdbx_description
1 polymer ?
#
loop_
_entity_poly.entity_id
_entity_poly.type
_entity_poly.pdbx_seq_one_letter_code
_entity_poly.pdbx_strand_id
1 'polypeptide(L)'
;MSHPRTLTRALPLAATALAATLAMTACSGNRAEIDAACADIQSTISGVDSAAESIRQDILVDDIPYQDQHADELHEHMLDVERLEEVARGALREDAAERADAVNAVLEELDFGDYDGLEEALDWTADTHDMILDACGY
;
A
#
# COMPACT_ATOMS: atom_id res chain seq x y z
N MET A 1 63.31 5.80 56.52
CA MET A 1 62.26 5.09 55.73
C MET A 1 61.31 6.17 55.25
N SER A 2 61.41 6.76 54.05
CA SER A 2 61.49 6.25 52.67
C SER A 2 60.12 5.79 52.12
N HIS A 3 59.49 6.78 51.48
CA HIS A 3 58.58 6.79 50.33
C HIS A 3 57.06 6.51 50.44
N PRO A 4 56.25 7.27 49.65
CA PRO A 4 54.79 7.30 49.64
C PRO A 4 54.19 6.43 48.52
N ARG A 5 52.89 6.15 48.56
CA ARG A 5 52.12 5.58 47.43
C ARG A 5 50.74 6.26 47.33
N THR A 6 50.61 7.28 46.48
CA THR A 6 49.94 7.28 45.16
C THR A 6 48.45 6.93 45.23
N LEU A 7 47.60 7.96 45.16
CA LEU A 7 46.18 7.86 44.85
C LEU A 7 46.01 7.69 43.33
N THR A 8 45.58 6.51 42.92
CA THR A 8 45.30 6.17 41.53
C THR A 8 44.00 6.85 41.09
N ARG A 9 44.14 7.80 40.17
CA ARG A 9 43.05 8.43 39.43
C ARG A 9 42.44 7.39 38.49
N ALA A 10 41.14 7.12 38.62
CA ALA A 10 40.40 6.25 37.71
C ALA A 10 39.21 7.01 37.09
N LEU A 11 39.35 7.33 35.82
CA LEU A 11 38.32 7.56 34.80
C LEU A 11 39.00 7.01 33.51
N PRO A 12 38.30 6.42 32.53
CA PRO A 12 36.90 6.64 32.16
C PRO A 12 36.20 5.32 31.67
N LEU A 13 35.13 5.47 30.88
CA LEU A 13 34.46 4.49 30.00
C LEU A 13 33.15 3.88 30.53
N ALA A 14 32.10 4.71 30.56
CA ALA A 14 30.74 4.25 30.30
C ALA A 14 30.35 4.79 28.91
N ALA A 15 30.75 4.07 27.86
CA ALA A 15 30.31 4.33 26.51
C ALA A 15 30.08 2.98 25.84
N THR A 16 28.85 2.48 25.89
CA THR A 16 28.25 1.55 24.90
C THR A 16 26.89 1.06 25.42
N ALA A 17 25.85 1.86 25.25
CA ALA A 17 24.47 1.37 25.38
C ALA A 17 23.55 2.16 24.43
N LEU A 18 23.89 2.21 23.14
CA LEU A 18 23.08 2.90 22.13
C LEU A 18 22.96 2.14 20.80
N ALA A 19 23.53 0.94 20.68
CA ALA A 19 23.49 0.17 19.44
C ALA A 19 22.31 -0.82 19.34
N ALA A 20 21.59 -1.09 20.44
CA ALA A 20 20.55 -2.11 20.46
C ALA A 20 19.15 -1.61 20.03
N THR A 21 18.91 -0.29 20.00
CA THR A 21 17.60 0.27 19.61
C THR A 21 17.42 0.37 18.09
N LEU A 22 18.50 0.46 17.30
CA LEU A 22 18.41 0.59 15.84
C LEU A 22 18.17 -0.73 15.10
N ALA A 23 18.46 -1.87 15.72
CA ALA A 23 18.22 -3.18 15.11
C ALA A 23 16.74 -3.59 15.15
N MET A 24 15.96 -3.06 16.10
CA MET A 24 14.54 -3.39 16.22
C MET A 24 13.64 -2.61 15.24
N THR A 25 14.08 -1.44 14.76
CA THR A 25 13.35 -0.67 13.73
C THR A 25 13.53 -1.23 12.33
N ALA A 26 14.67 -1.89 12.03
CA ALA A 26 14.94 -2.41 10.68
C ALA A 26 14.13 -3.67 10.34
N CYS A 27 13.75 -4.49 11.33
CA CYS A 27 12.87 -5.64 11.11
C CYS A 27 11.39 -5.30 11.28
N SER A 28 11.05 -4.23 12.00
CA SER A 28 9.66 -3.77 12.15
C SER A 28 9.23 -2.75 11.10
N GLY A 29 10.17 -2.11 10.39
CA GLY A 29 9.90 -1.04 9.41
C GLY A 29 8.94 -1.48 8.31
N ASN A 30 9.30 -2.53 7.56
CA ASN A 30 8.40 -3.07 6.53
C ASN A 30 7.07 -3.55 7.09
N ARG A 31 7.03 -4.08 8.32
CA ARG A 31 5.77 -4.57 8.91
C ARG A 31 4.81 -3.40 9.17
N ALA A 32 5.30 -2.33 9.79
CA ALA A 32 4.49 -1.15 10.07
C ALA A 32 4.04 -0.44 8.79
N GLU A 33 4.88 -0.41 7.76
CA GLU A 33 4.54 0.16 6.45
C GLU A 33 3.48 -0.69 5.71
N ILE A 34 3.62 -2.02 5.73
CA ILE A 34 2.60 -2.94 5.18
C ILE A 34 1.28 -2.78 5.93
N ASP A 35 1.30 -2.80 7.26
CA ASP A 35 0.08 -2.68 8.07
C ASP A 35 -0.62 -1.31 7.83
N ALA A 36 0.16 -0.25 7.60
CA ALA A 36 -0.38 1.07 7.24
C ALA A 36 -1.00 1.08 5.84
N ALA A 37 -0.29 0.58 4.82
CA ALA A 37 -0.83 0.52 3.46
C ALA A 37 -2.09 -0.35 3.37
N CYS A 38 -2.12 -1.49 4.05
CA CYS A 38 -3.30 -2.33 4.15
C CYS A 38 -4.49 -1.62 4.82
N ALA A 39 -4.24 -0.80 5.85
CA ALA A 39 -5.30 -0.03 6.49
C ALA A 39 -5.83 1.10 5.57
N ASP A 40 -4.95 1.76 4.82
CA ASP A 40 -5.32 2.78 3.84
C ASP A 40 -6.21 2.14 2.75
N ILE A 41 -5.78 1.03 2.16
CA ILE A 41 -6.56 0.22 1.19
C ILE A 41 -7.93 -0.17 1.76
N GLN A 42 -7.98 -0.74 2.96
CA GLN A 42 -9.22 -1.15 3.59
C GLN A 42 -10.18 0.03 3.82
N SER A 43 -9.65 1.22 4.09
CA SER A 43 -10.46 2.41 4.31
C SER A 43 -11.04 3.00 3.03
N THR A 44 -10.37 2.82 1.89
CA THR A 44 -10.76 3.42 0.59
C THR A 44 -11.54 2.45 -0.29
N ILE A 45 -11.39 1.13 -0.12
CA ILE A 45 -11.90 0.12 -1.06
C ILE A 45 -13.42 0.22 -1.33
N SER A 46 -14.23 0.54 -0.32
CA SER A 46 -15.68 0.71 -0.51
C SER A 46 -16.05 1.92 -1.37
N GLY A 47 -15.22 2.96 -1.37
CA GLY A 47 -15.34 4.11 -2.26
C GLY A 47 -15.02 3.73 -3.69
N VAL A 48 -13.98 2.91 -3.87
CA VAL A 48 -13.58 2.36 -5.18
C VAL A 48 -14.66 1.48 -5.78
N ASP A 49 -15.29 0.61 -4.98
CA ASP A 49 -16.40 -0.23 -5.46
C ASP A 49 -17.59 0.64 -5.92
N SER A 50 -17.87 1.70 -5.16
CA SER A 50 -18.95 2.64 -5.50
C SER A 50 -18.63 3.42 -6.78
N ALA A 51 -17.36 3.82 -6.96
CA ALA A 51 -16.87 4.50 -8.15
C ALA A 51 -16.95 3.58 -9.37
N ALA A 52 -16.46 2.34 -9.26
CA ALA A 52 -16.50 1.33 -10.31
C ALA A 52 -17.95 0.99 -10.74
N GLU A 53 -18.87 0.83 -9.79
CA GLU A 53 -20.29 0.59 -10.09
C GLU A 53 -20.95 1.83 -10.74
N SER A 54 -20.60 3.04 -10.29
CA SER A 54 -21.09 4.27 -10.93
C SER A 54 -20.59 4.40 -12.36
N ILE A 55 -19.31 4.09 -12.62
CA ILE A 55 -18.73 4.07 -13.97
C ILE A 55 -19.45 3.06 -14.84
N ARG A 56 -19.67 1.83 -14.33
CA ARG A 56 -20.41 0.79 -15.04
C ARG A 56 -21.81 1.27 -15.42
N GLN A 57 -22.56 1.80 -14.46
CA GLN A 57 -23.93 2.25 -14.69
C GLN A 57 -23.97 3.44 -15.67
N ASP A 58 -23.16 4.46 -15.45
CA ASP A 58 -23.19 5.67 -16.26
C ASP A 58 -22.73 5.38 -17.69
N ILE A 59 -21.58 4.75 -17.88
CA ILE A 59 -20.98 4.59 -19.21
C ILE A 59 -21.58 3.40 -19.96
N LEU A 60 -21.62 2.23 -19.33
CA LEU A 60 -21.95 0.98 -20.04
C LEU A 60 -23.46 0.73 -20.12
N VAL A 61 -24.24 1.25 -19.17
CA VAL A 61 -25.70 1.04 -19.13
C VAL A 61 -26.47 2.27 -19.63
N ASP A 62 -26.14 3.46 -19.12
CA ASP A 62 -26.91 4.69 -19.40
C ASP A 62 -26.34 5.54 -20.54
N ASP A 63 -25.20 5.15 -21.13
CA ASP A 63 -24.51 5.86 -22.24
C ASP A 63 -24.20 7.33 -21.88
N ILE A 64 -23.91 7.57 -20.60
CA ILE A 64 -23.49 8.85 -20.04
C ILE A 64 -21.97 8.95 -20.17
N PRO A 65 -21.44 10.03 -20.78
CA PRO A 65 -19.99 10.21 -20.88
C PRO A 65 -19.31 10.26 -19.52
N TYR A 66 -18.12 9.69 -19.44
CA TYR A 66 -17.30 9.70 -18.25
C TYR A 66 -17.07 11.11 -17.68
N GLN A 67 -17.07 11.19 -16.35
CA GLN A 67 -16.72 12.39 -15.60
C GLN A 67 -15.58 12.05 -14.64
N ASP A 68 -14.53 12.88 -14.63
CA ASP A 68 -13.27 12.63 -13.90
C ASP A 68 -13.43 12.43 -12.38
N GLN A 69 -14.62 12.68 -11.82
CA GLN A 69 -14.92 12.58 -10.39
C GLN A 69 -14.61 11.20 -9.79
N HIS A 70 -14.69 10.12 -10.59
CA HIS A 70 -14.37 8.75 -10.17
C HIS A 70 -12.92 8.37 -10.48
N ALA A 71 -12.22 9.16 -11.30
CA ALA A 71 -10.82 8.92 -11.68
C ALA A 71 -9.92 9.07 -10.47
N ASP A 72 -10.16 10.12 -9.69
CA ASP A 72 -9.36 10.45 -8.51
C ASP A 72 -9.47 9.32 -7.47
N GLU A 73 -10.66 8.76 -7.27
CA GLU A 73 -10.92 7.67 -6.31
C GLU A 73 -10.20 6.38 -6.73
N LEU A 74 -10.27 6.02 -8.01
CA LEU A 74 -9.54 4.87 -8.57
C LEU A 74 -8.02 5.10 -8.52
N HIS A 75 -7.56 6.29 -8.87
CA HIS A 75 -6.14 6.63 -8.93
C HIS A 75 -5.50 6.67 -7.54
N GLU A 76 -6.14 7.30 -6.55
CA GLU A 76 -5.65 7.31 -5.17
C GLU A 76 -5.55 5.88 -4.61
N HIS A 77 -6.55 5.03 -4.87
CA HIS A 77 -6.49 3.63 -4.45
C HIS A 77 -5.39 2.84 -5.16
N MET A 78 -5.19 3.06 -6.47
CA MET A 78 -4.10 2.44 -7.22
C MET A 78 -2.74 2.79 -6.57
N LEU A 79 -2.53 4.06 -6.21
CA LEU A 79 -1.29 4.50 -5.55
C LEU A 79 -1.09 3.85 -4.17
N ASP A 80 -2.17 3.66 -3.40
CA ASP A 80 -2.11 2.97 -2.10
C ASP A 80 -1.72 1.48 -2.29
N VAL A 81 -2.26 0.83 -3.32
CA VAL A 81 -1.95 -0.57 -3.64
C VAL A 81 -0.54 -0.73 -4.22
N GLU A 82 -0.09 0.18 -5.10
CA GLU A 82 1.30 0.21 -5.60
C GLU A 82 2.28 0.39 -4.44
N ARG A 83 1.96 1.28 -3.51
CA ARG A 83 2.77 1.46 -2.29
C ARG A 83 2.86 0.16 -1.49
N LEU A 84 1.77 -0.60 -1.38
CA LEU A 84 1.80 -1.94 -0.76
C LEU A 84 2.70 -2.89 -1.56
N GLU A 85 2.60 -2.92 -2.89
CA GLU A 85 3.46 -3.74 -3.76
C GLU A 85 4.96 -3.46 -3.54
N GLU A 86 5.33 -2.20 -3.38
CA GLU A 86 6.73 -1.79 -3.16
C GLU A 86 7.31 -2.34 -1.85
N VAL A 87 6.50 -2.36 -0.77
CA VAL A 87 6.96 -2.73 0.58
C VAL A 87 6.74 -4.21 0.91
N ALA A 88 5.78 -4.85 0.24
CA ALA A 88 5.38 -6.25 0.44
C ALA A 88 6.36 -7.24 -0.19
N ARG A 89 6.18 -8.53 0.14
CA ARG A 89 6.97 -9.65 -0.41
C ARG A 89 6.10 -10.90 -0.55
N GLY A 90 6.48 -11.77 -1.49
CA GLY A 90 5.77 -13.03 -1.74
C GLY A 90 4.35 -12.78 -2.24
N ALA A 91 3.40 -13.64 -1.84
CA ALA A 91 2.01 -13.58 -2.27
C ALA A 91 1.38 -12.18 -2.12
N LEU A 92 1.55 -11.51 -0.97
CA LEU A 92 0.99 -10.17 -0.76
C LEU A 92 1.47 -9.15 -1.79
N ARG A 93 2.71 -9.27 -2.28
CA ARG A 93 3.22 -8.40 -3.34
C ARG A 93 2.57 -8.73 -4.68
N GLU A 94 2.38 -10.02 -4.96
CA GLU A 94 1.75 -10.50 -6.20
C GLU A 94 0.27 -10.09 -6.24
N ASP A 95 -0.45 -10.24 -5.13
CA ASP A 95 -1.86 -9.83 -5.01
C ASP A 95 -2.02 -8.30 -5.09
N ALA A 96 -1.09 -7.53 -4.51
CA ALA A 96 -1.08 -6.08 -4.65
C ALA A 96 -0.82 -5.64 -6.10
N ALA A 97 0.15 -6.25 -6.78
CA ALA A 97 0.40 -5.95 -8.19
C ALA A 97 -0.83 -6.24 -9.06
N GLU A 98 -1.46 -7.40 -8.88
CA GLU A 98 -2.67 -7.79 -9.62
C GLU A 98 -3.82 -6.79 -9.39
N ARG A 99 -4.01 -6.33 -8.14
CA ARG A 99 -5.01 -5.33 -7.82
C ARG A 99 -4.70 -3.96 -8.44
N ALA A 100 -3.44 -3.53 -8.41
CA ALA A 100 -3.03 -2.26 -9.03
C ALA A 100 -3.22 -2.30 -10.54
N ASP A 101 -2.83 -3.40 -11.19
CA ASP A 101 -2.99 -3.60 -12.63
C ASP A 101 -4.47 -3.60 -13.04
N ALA A 102 -5.36 -4.23 -12.25
CA ALA A 102 -6.80 -4.22 -12.52
C ALA A 102 -7.40 -2.82 -12.48
N VAL A 103 -7.02 -2.01 -11.48
CA VAL A 103 -7.51 -0.62 -11.35
C VAL A 103 -6.90 0.28 -12.42
N ASN A 104 -5.62 0.09 -12.76
CA ASN A 104 -4.99 0.81 -13.86
C ASN A 104 -5.65 0.51 -15.20
N ALA A 105 -6.04 -0.75 -15.44
CA ALA A 105 -6.78 -1.11 -16.65
C ALA A 105 -8.08 -0.30 -16.78
N VAL A 106 -8.85 -0.14 -15.70
CA VAL A 106 -10.07 0.71 -15.73
C VAL A 106 -9.72 2.14 -16.15
N LEU A 107 -8.66 2.72 -15.58
CA LEU A 107 -8.22 4.09 -15.92
C LEU A 107 -7.75 4.21 -17.38
N GLU A 108 -7.03 3.22 -17.90
CA GLU A 108 -6.57 3.19 -19.29
C GLU A 108 -7.74 3.10 -20.27
N GLU A 109 -8.69 2.20 -20.03
CA GLU A 109 -9.83 2.02 -20.94
C GLU A 109 -10.76 3.24 -20.95
N LEU A 110 -10.86 3.97 -19.83
CA LEU A 110 -11.53 5.27 -19.77
C LEU A 110 -10.82 6.34 -20.62
N ASP A 111 -9.48 6.38 -20.63
CA ASP A 111 -8.70 7.34 -21.45
C ASP A 111 -8.80 7.00 -22.95
N PHE A 112 -8.79 5.71 -23.30
CA PHE A 112 -8.93 5.27 -24.69
C PHE A 112 -10.37 5.26 -25.19
N GLY A 113 -11.36 5.25 -24.28
CA GLY A 113 -12.78 5.15 -24.61
C GLY A 113 -13.17 3.78 -25.18
N ASP A 114 -12.52 2.70 -24.74
CA ASP A 114 -12.83 1.32 -25.11
C ASP A 114 -13.80 0.71 -24.09
N TYR A 115 -15.06 0.55 -24.48
CA TYR A 115 -16.12 0.08 -23.58
C TYR A 115 -16.10 -1.43 -23.36
N ASP A 116 -15.63 -2.21 -24.34
CA ASP A 116 -15.51 -3.66 -24.18
C ASP A 116 -14.36 -3.96 -23.20
N GLY A 117 -13.22 -3.29 -23.36
CA GLY A 117 -12.10 -3.37 -22.41
C GLY A 117 -12.49 -2.87 -21.01
N LEU A 118 -13.27 -1.79 -20.93
CA LEU A 118 -13.73 -1.24 -19.66
C LEU A 118 -14.60 -2.22 -18.86
N GLU A 119 -15.51 -2.96 -19.51
CA GLU A 119 -16.33 -3.98 -18.83
C GLU A 119 -15.44 -5.07 -18.22
N GLU A 120 -14.47 -5.58 -18.98
CA GLU A 120 -13.51 -6.59 -18.52
C GLU A 120 -12.64 -6.07 -17.35
N ALA A 121 -12.16 -4.83 -17.44
CA ALA A 121 -11.34 -4.21 -16.39
C ALA A 121 -12.12 -3.98 -15.09
N LEU A 122 -13.41 -3.61 -15.19
CA LEU A 122 -14.28 -3.46 -14.02
C LEU A 122 -14.58 -4.80 -13.36
N ASP A 123 -14.80 -5.86 -14.13
CA ASP A 123 -14.96 -7.22 -13.60
C ASP A 123 -13.67 -7.71 -12.92
N TRP A 124 -12.50 -7.47 -13.53
CA TRP A 124 -11.21 -7.80 -12.93
C TRP A 124 -10.97 -7.02 -11.63
N THR A 125 -11.36 -5.75 -11.59
CA THR A 125 -11.34 -4.96 -10.36
C THR A 125 -12.28 -5.56 -9.30
N ALA A 126 -13.46 -6.05 -9.66
CA ALA A 126 -14.32 -6.72 -8.68
C ALA A 126 -13.68 -8.02 -8.16
N ASP A 127 -13.09 -8.83 -9.03
CA ASP A 127 -12.47 -10.12 -8.67
C ASP A 127 -11.26 -9.97 -7.74
N THR A 128 -10.53 -8.85 -7.84
CA THR A 128 -9.36 -8.57 -7.00
C THR A 128 -9.70 -7.94 -5.64
N HIS A 129 -10.96 -7.59 -5.38
CA HIS A 129 -11.41 -6.95 -4.13
C HIS A 129 -11.15 -7.84 -2.90
N ASP A 130 -11.75 -9.03 -2.86
CA ASP A 130 -11.63 -9.93 -1.72
C ASP A 130 -10.20 -10.46 -1.59
N MET A 131 -9.52 -10.65 -2.74
CA MET A 131 -8.13 -11.10 -2.79
C MET A 131 -7.19 -10.17 -2.02
N ILE A 132 -7.26 -8.85 -2.25
CA ILE A 132 -6.36 -7.91 -1.57
C ILE A 132 -6.73 -7.74 -0.08
N LEU A 133 -8.02 -7.80 0.27
CA LEU A 133 -8.46 -7.75 1.65
C LEU A 133 -8.01 -8.99 2.44
N ASP A 134 -8.19 -10.18 1.88
CA ASP A 134 -7.72 -11.45 2.47
C ASP A 134 -6.19 -11.43 2.65
N ALA A 135 -5.45 -10.92 1.66
CA ALA A 135 -3.99 -10.80 1.72
C ALA A 135 -3.54 -9.84 2.85
N CYS A 136 -4.30 -8.77 3.08
CA CYS A 136 -4.12 -7.84 4.19
C CYS A 136 -4.67 -8.36 5.54
N GLY A 137 -5.48 -9.42 5.53
CA GLY A 137 -6.02 -10.10 6.71
C GLY A 137 -7.35 -9.52 7.24
N TYR A 138 -8.18 -8.99 6.35
CA TYR A 138 -9.51 -8.45 6.66
C TYR A 138 -10.65 -9.41 6.36
#